data_AF-A0A151K3K4-F1
#
_entry.id   AF-A0A151K3K4-F1
#
_cell.length_a   1.000
_cell.length_b   1.000
_cell.length_c   1.000
_cell.angle_alpha   90.00
_cell.angle_beta   90.00
_cell.angle_gamma   90.00
#
_symmetry.space_group_name_H-M   'P 1'
#
loop_
_entity.id
_entity.type
_entity.pdbx_description
1 polymer ?
#
loop_
_entity_poly.entity_id
_entity_poly.type
_entity_poly.pdbx_seq_one_letter_code
_entity_poly.pdbx_strand_id
1 'polypeptide(L)' 'FEAYEHENKFYINPGSATGAYNPLDTSVIPSFVLMDIQSSTVVTYVYQLVGDEVKVERIEYKKS' A
#
# COMPACT_ATOMS: atom_id res chain seq x y z
N PHE A 1 -5.92 -2.21 -0.16
CA PHE A 1 -4.57 -1.92 0.36
C PHE A 1 -4.67 -1.77 1.86
N GLU A 2 -3.66 -2.20 2.60
CA GLU A 2 -3.52 -1.93 4.04
C GLU A 2 -2.06 -1.60 4.35
N ALA A 3 -1.82 -0.54 5.13
CA ALA A 3 -0.55 -0.36 5.83
C ALA A 3 -0.78 0.22 7.21
N TYR A 4 -0.11 -0.37 8.19
CA TYR A 4 -0.23 0.03 9.58
C TYR A 4 1.02 -0.35 10.37
N GLU A 5 1.21 0.33 11.48
CA GLU A 5 2.25 0.00 12.45
C GLU A 5 1.67 -0.85 13.58
N HIS A 6 2.37 -1.92 13.93
CA HIS A 6 2.06 -2.76 15.08
C HIS A 6 3.35 -3.31 15.71
N GLU A 7 3.48 -3.23 17.03
CA GLU A 7 4.67 -3.70 17.78
C GLU A 7 6.01 -3.19 17.18
N ASN A 8 6.10 -1.89 16.86
CA ASN A 8 7.27 -1.25 16.23
C ASN A 8 7.68 -1.89 14.88
N LYS A 9 6.76 -2.58 14.21
CA LYS A 9 6.95 -3.11 12.86
C LYS A 9 5.93 -2.50 11.92
N PHE A 10 6.37 -2.22 10.70
CA PHE A 10 5.51 -1.69 9.66
C PHE A 10 5.03 -2.82 8.74
N TYR A 11 3.71 -3.00 8.67
CA TYR A 11 3.07 -4.02 7.87
C TYR A 11 2.48 -3.39 6.62
N ILE A 12 2.67 -4.04 5.47
CA ILE A 12 2.21 -3.54 4.17
C ILE A 12 1.58 -4.68 3.40
N ASN A 13 0.35 -4.46 2.92
CA ASN A 13 -0.33 -5.28 1.94
C ASN A 13 -0.57 -4.44 0.67
N PRO A 14 0.16 -4.69 -0.43
CA PRO A 14 0.05 -3.89 -1.66
C PRO A 14 -1.28 -4.08 -2.39
N GLY A 15 -2.10 -5.05 -2.00
CA GLY A 15 -3.30 -5.45 -2.74
C GLY A 15 -2.98 -6.22 -4.02
N SER A 16 -3.87 -6.16 -5.01
CA SER A 16 -3.70 -6.81 -6.30
C SER A 16 -3.40 -5.78 -7.37
N ALA A 17 -2.26 -5.86 -8.05
CA ALA A 17 -1.88 -4.93 -9.11
C ALA A 17 -2.89 -4.91 -10.28
N THR A 18 -3.62 -6.01 -10.49
CA THR A 18 -4.60 -6.15 -11.57
C THR A 18 -6.05 -6.03 -11.09
N GLY A 19 -6.29 -5.85 -9.79
CA GLY A 19 -7.64 -5.94 -9.22
C GLY A 19 -8.27 -7.33 -9.38
N ALA A 20 -7.48 -8.39 -9.27
CA ALA A 20 -7.96 -9.75 -9.46
C ALA A 20 -9.05 -10.14 -8.44
N TYR A 21 -9.98 -10.99 -8.86
CA TYR A 21 -11.06 -11.48 -8.02
C TYR A 21 -10.55 -12.11 -6.71
N ASN A 22 -11.22 -11.78 -5.61
CA ASN A 22 -11.02 -12.39 -4.30
C ASN A 22 -12.39 -12.90 -3.79
N PRO A 23 -12.51 -14.17 -3.37
CA PRO A 23 -13.78 -14.70 -2.86
C PRO A 23 -14.26 -14.07 -1.55
N LEU A 24 -13.38 -13.40 -0.81
CA LEU A 24 -13.69 -12.75 0.47
C LEU A 24 -13.92 -11.23 0.34
N ASP A 25 -13.56 -10.64 -0.80
CA ASP A 25 -13.64 -9.20 -1.03
C ASP A 25 -14.11 -8.94 -2.47
N THR A 26 -15.32 -8.39 -2.59
CA THR A 26 -15.93 -8.07 -3.89
C THR A 26 -15.53 -6.69 -4.41
N SER A 27 -14.74 -5.94 -3.65
CA SER A 27 -14.37 -4.54 -3.90
C SER A 27 -12.86 -4.35 -4.13
N VAL A 28 -12.22 -5.32 -4.78
CA VAL A 28 -10.77 -5.25 -5.04
C VAL A 28 -10.45 -4.14 -6.04
N ILE A 29 -9.79 -3.10 -5.55
CA ILE A 29 -9.25 -2.00 -6.36
C ILE A 29 -7.83 -2.38 -6.82
N PRO A 30 -7.48 -2.25 -8.11
CA PRO A 30 -6.12 -2.44 -8.58
C PRO A 30 -5.15 -1.51 -7.84
N SER A 31 -4.12 -2.08 -7.22
CA SER A 31 -3.16 -1.32 -6.43
C SER A 31 -1.76 -1.94 -6.41
N PHE A 32 -0.75 -1.08 -6.28
CA PHE A 32 0.63 -1.49 -6.01
C PHE A 32 1.31 -0.48 -5.09
N VAL A 33 2.46 -0.87 -4.54
CA VAL A 33 3.23 -0.06 -3.60
C VAL A 33 4.65 0.14 -4.12
N LEU A 34 5.14 1.38 -4.02
CA LEU A 34 6.54 1.73 -4.20
C LEU A 34 7.11 2.21 -2.86
N MET A 35 8.18 1.55 -2.39
CA MET A 35 8.86 1.93 -1.16
C MET A 35 10.19 2.60 -1.48
N ASP A 36 10.37 3.79 -0.95
CA ASP A 36 11.65 4.50 -0.89
C ASP A 36 12.23 4.31 0.51
N ILE A 37 13.37 3.60 0.60
CA ILE A 37 13.97 3.18 1.86
C ILE A 37 15.31 3.90 2.02
N GLN A 38 15.42 4.71 3.06
CA GLN A 38 16.64 5.46 3.39
C GLN A 38 16.94 5.37 4.89
N SER A 39 18.09 4.76 5.23
CA SER A 39 18.52 4.56 6.61
C SER A 39 17.44 3.89 7.48
N SER A 40 16.87 4.61 8.46
CA SER A 40 15.81 4.10 9.34
C SER A 40 14.41 4.58 8.95
N THR A 41 14.27 5.24 7.80
CA THR A 41 13.00 5.76 7.30
C THR A 41 12.57 5.01 6.04
N VAL A 42 11.28 4.72 5.96
CA VAL A 42 10.57 4.17 4.79
C VAL A 42 9.48 5.16 4.40
N VAL A 43 9.53 5.62 3.15
CA VAL A 43 8.41 6.35 2.52
C VAL A 43 7.71 5.40 1.57
N THR A 44 6.43 5.16 1.81
CA THR A 44 5.61 4.22 1.05
C THR A 44 4.60 5.00 0.20
N TYR A 45 4.70 4.83 -1.12
CA TYR A 45 3.75 5.37 -2.08
C TYR A 45 2.79 4.28 -2.50
N VAL A 46 1.50 4.51 -2.31
CA VAL A 46 0.43 3.57 -2.67
C VAL A 46 -0.26 4.13 -3.89
N TYR A 47 -0.26 3.36 -4.97
CA TYR A 47 -0.95 3.71 -6.20
C TYR A 47 -2.21 2.86 -6.30
N GLN A 48 -3.34 3.50 -6.56
CA GLN A 48 -4.64 2.84 -6.73
C GLN A 48 -5.33 3.34 -7.98
N LEU A 49 -5.93 2.44 -8.75
CA LEU A 49 -6.76 2.80 -9.91
C LEU A 49 -8.24 2.86 -9.48
N VAL A 50 -8.78 4.06 -9.29
CA VAL A 50 -10.17 4.26 -8.87
C VAL A 50 -10.95 4.87 -10.02
N GLY A 51 -11.84 4.07 -10.63
CA GLY A 51 -12.38 4.38 -11.95
C GLY A 51 -11.25 4.30 -12.97
N ASP A 52 -11.05 5.36 -13.75
CA ASP A 52 -9.95 5.48 -14.72
C ASP A 52 -8.85 6.46 -14.26
N GLU A 53 -8.85 6.83 -12.97
CA GLU A 53 -7.88 7.75 -12.39
C GLU A 53 -6.93 7.04 -11.42
N VAL A 54 -5.65 7.40 -11.52
CA VAL A 54 -4.63 6.94 -10.57
C VAL A 54 -4.59 7.88 -9.38
N LYS A 55 -4.90 7.35 -8.19
CA LYS A 55 -4.75 8.03 -6.91
C LYS A 55 -3.45 7.57 -6.24
N VAL A 56 -2.77 8.51 -5.58
CA VAL A 56 -1.50 8.26 -4.90
C VAL A 56 -1.58 8.72 -3.45
N GLU A 57 -1.25 7.83 -2.53
CA GLU A 57 -1.12 8.13 -1.10
C GLU A 57 0.35 7.98 -0.66
N ARG A 58 0.80 8.84 0.25
CA ARG A 58 2.16 8.81 0.82
C ARG A 58 2.10 8.54 2.31
N ILE A 59 2.75 7.48 2.75
CA ILE A 59 2.87 7.09 4.17
C ILE A 59 4.35 7.10 4.54
N GLU A 60 4.67 7.59 5.74
CA GLU A 60 6.04 7.61 6.24
C GLU A 60 6.13 6.82 7.55
N TYR A 61 7.12 5.93 7.62
CA TYR A 61 7.44 5.15 8.81
C TYR A 61 8.91 5.35 9.15
N LYS A 62 9.20 5.54 10.45
CA LYS A 62 10.56 5.65 10.96
C LYS A 62 10.78 4.58 12.03
N LYS A 63 11.74 3.70 11.78
CA LYS A 63 12.20 2.72 12.77
C LYS A 63 12.83 3.46 13.94
N SER A 64 12.30 3.17 15.14
CA SER A 64 12.85 3.65 16.43
C SER A 64 14.12 2.91 16.82
#